data_AF-A0A379XUV4-F1
#
_entry.id   AF-A0A379XUV4-F1
#
_cell.length_a   1.000
_cell.length_b   1.000
_cell.length_c   1.000
_cell.angle_alpha   90.00
_cell.angle_beta   90.00
_cell.angle_gamma   90.00
#
_symmetry.space_group_name_H-M   'P 1'
#
loop_
_entity.id
_entity.type
_entity.pdbx_description
1 polymer ?
#
loop_
_entity_poly.entity_id
_entity_poly.type
_entity_poly.pdbx_seq_one_letter_code
_entity_poly.pdbx_strand_id
1 'polypeptide(L)'
;MSDLVKQEQAIALTMVQQRVSWLAAVRIYKHLSRADAAKMLNITPELLARMEKKEQISTPLRSRMAEIYGYPAALLVCPSWMQSRTA
;
A
#
# COMPACT_ATOMS: atom_id res chain seq x y z
N MET A 1 -17.51 7.86 5.68
CA MET A 1 -16.41 7.73 6.68
C MET A 1 -16.21 6.29 7.14
N SER A 2 -17.24 5.44 7.18
CA SER A 2 -17.16 4.05 7.67
C SER A 2 -16.38 3.07 6.78
N ASP A 3 -16.32 3.30 5.46
CA ASP A 3 -15.66 2.36 4.53
C ASP A 3 -14.13 2.45 4.58
N LEU A 4 -13.59 3.64 4.84
CA LEU A 4 -12.14 3.86 4.88
C LEU A 4 -11.51 3.16 6.08
N VAL A 5 -12.14 3.24 7.26
CA VAL A 5 -11.70 2.53 8.48
C VAL A 5 -11.79 1.01 8.30
N LYS A 6 -12.85 0.52 7.65
CA LYS A 6 -12.98 -0.92 7.33
C LYS A 6 -11.88 -1.39 6.38
N GLN A 7 -11.54 -0.58 5.38
CA GLN A 7 -10.45 -0.86 4.46
C GLN A 7 -9.10 -0.87 5.18
N GLU A 8 -8.84 0.12 6.04
CA GLU A 8 -7.61 0.16 6.85
C GLU A 8 -7.47 -1.09 7.73
N GLN A 9 -8.54 -1.54 8.37
CA GLN A 9 -8.54 -2.77 9.17
C GLN A 9 -8.27 -4.01 8.32
N ALA A 10 -8.86 -4.12 7.13
CA ALA A 10 -8.63 -5.23 6.21
C ALA A 10 -7.18 -5.25 5.68
N ILE A 11 -6.62 -4.07 5.37
CA ILE A 11 -5.23 -3.91 4.95
C ILE A 11 -4.30 -4.29 6.12
N ALA A 12 -4.58 -3.82 7.34
CA ALA A 12 -3.81 -4.18 8.53
C ALA A 12 -3.81 -5.70 8.78
N LEU A 13 -4.97 -6.36 8.62
CA LEU A 13 -5.08 -7.81 8.74
C LEU A 13 -4.22 -8.53 7.68
N THR A 14 -4.31 -8.08 6.43
CA THR A 14 -3.48 -8.60 5.32
C THR A 14 -1.99 -8.46 5.61
N MET A 15 -1.59 -7.28 6.13
CA MET A 15 -0.21 -6.98 6.49
C MET A 15 0.34 -7.96 7.53
N VAL A 16 -0.43 -8.19 8.61
CA VAL A 16 -0.05 -9.11 9.69
C VAL A 16 -0.04 -10.57 9.22
N GLN A 17 -1.08 -11.00 8.50
CA GLN A 17 -1.21 -12.38 8.02
C GLN A 17 -0.10 -12.76 7.04
N GLN A 18 0.25 -11.86 6.12
CA GLN A 18 1.25 -12.13 5.09
C GLN A 18 2.66 -11.65 5.48
N ARG A 19 2.82 -11.00 6.65
CA ARG A 19 4.08 -10.45 7.14
C ARG A 19 4.78 -9.54 6.11
N VAL A 20 3.98 -8.69 5.50
CA VAL A 20 4.43 -7.73 4.48
C VAL A 20 4.39 -6.30 5.02
N SER A 21 4.92 -5.35 4.26
CA SER A 21 4.80 -3.93 4.58
C SER A 21 3.39 -3.40 4.28
N TRP A 22 3.04 -2.21 4.77
CA TRP A 22 1.70 -1.64 4.54
C TRP A 22 1.43 -1.43 3.05
N LEU A 23 2.35 -0.85 2.29
CA LEU A 23 2.19 -0.67 0.83
C LEU A 23 2.00 -1.99 0.09
N ALA A 24 2.73 -3.03 0.48
CA ALA A 24 2.54 -4.35 -0.08
C ALA A 24 1.17 -4.92 0.28
N ALA A 25 0.71 -4.72 1.51
CA ALA A 25 -0.62 -5.13 1.96
C ALA A 25 -1.73 -4.42 1.18
N VAL A 26 -1.61 -3.11 0.90
CA VAL A 26 -2.56 -2.36 0.07
C VAL A 26 -2.66 -2.97 -1.33
N ARG A 27 -1.52 -3.31 -1.94
CA ARG A 27 -1.49 -3.95 -3.26
C ARG A 27 -2.14 -5.34 -3.22
N ILE A 28 -1.83 -6.14 -2.22
CA ILE A 28 -2.37 -7.50 -2.05
C ILE A 28 -3.88 -7.46 -1.79
N TYR A 29 -4.35 -6.52 -0.98
CA TYR A 29 -5.77 -6.28 -0.73
C TYR A 29 -6.54 -5.94 -2.02
N LYS A 30 -5.86 -5.38 -3.02
CA LYS A 30 -6.40 -5.14 -4.37
C LYS A 30 -6.29 -6.34 -5.31
N HIS A 31 -5.79 -7.47 -4.84
CA HIS A 31 -5.49 -8.64 -5.66
C HIS A 31 -4.54 -8.34 -6.83
N LEU A 32 -3.70 -7.32 -6.68
CA LEU A 32 -2.72 -6.94 -7.70
C LEU A 32 -1.40 -7.69 -7.47
N SER A 33 -0.92 -8.37 -8.51
CA SER A 33 0.44 -8.89 -8.48
C SER A 33 1.45 -7.73 -8.50
N ARG A 34 2.66 -7.97 -7.99
CA ARG A 34 3.71 -6.94 -8.03
C ARG A 34 4.08 -6.60 -9.48
N ALA A 35 4.06 -7.58 -10.38
CA ALA A 35 4.36 -7.37 -11.80
C ALA A 35 3.31 -6.48 -12.46
N ASP A 36 2.03 -6.73 -12.21
CA ASP A 36 0.94 -5.93 -12.79
C ASP A 36 0.94 -4.50 -12.25
N ALA A 37 1.11 -4.35 -10.93
CA ALA A 37 1.22 -3.04 -10.31
C ALA A 37 2.42 -2.25 -10.86
N ALA A 38 3.58 -2.89 -10.99
CA ALA A 38 4.77 -2.25 -11.55
C ALA A 38 4.55 -1.83 -13.02
N LYS A 39 3.92 -2.69 -13.82
CA LYS A 39 3.56 -2.40 -15.22
C LYS A 39 2.61 -1.21 -15.31
N MET A 40 1.55 -1.17 -14.49
CA MET A 40 0.60 -0.05 -14.46
C MET A 40 1.27 1.26 -14.03
N LEU A 41 2.21 1.18 -13.09
CA LEU A 41 2.99 2.32 -12.60
C LEU A 41 4.14 2.73 -13.52
N ASN A 42 4.38 1.98 -14.60
CA ASN A 42 5.50 2.17 -15.52
C ASN A 42 6.86 2.17 -14.80
N ILE A 43 7.05 1.23 -13.86
CA ILE A 43 8.29 1.00 -13.11
C ILE A 43 8.65 -0.50 -13.14
N THR A 44 9.85 -0.85 -12.69
CA THR A 44 10.22 -2.26 -12.58
C THR A 44 9.67 -2.90 -11.29
N PRO A 45 9.37 -4.21 -11.29
CA PRO A 45 8.92 -4.91 -10.08
C PRO A 45 9.93 -4.82 -8.91
N GLU A 46 11.23 -4.75 -9.20
CA GLU A 46 12.29 -4.63 -8.20
C GLU A 46 12.27 -3.25 -7.54
N LEU A 47 12.03 -2.20 -8.32
CA LEU A 47 11.86 -0.85 -7.80
C LEU A 47 10.63 -0.80 -6.89
N LEU A 48 9.50 -1.35 -7.34
CA LEU A 48 8.29 -1.43 -6.52
C LEU A 48 8.52 -2.22 -5.23
N ALA A 49 9.21 -3.36 -5.28
CA ALA A 49 9.54 -4.15 -4.09
C ALA A 49 10.40 -3.37 -3.08
N ARG A 50 11.38 -2.59 -3.57
CA ARG A 50 12.21 -1.73 -2.71
C ARG A 50 11.40 -0.63 -2.04
N MET A 51 10.46 -0.03 -2.77
CA MET A 51 9.58 1.01 -2.27
C MET A 51 8.61 0.48 -1.22
N GLU A 52 7.98 -0.67 -1.49
CA GLU A 52 7.15 -1.40 -0.53
C GLU A 52 7.94 -1.65 0.76
N LYS A 53 9.12 -2.29 0.66
CA LYS A 53 9.94 -2.63 1.82
C LYS A 53 10.37 -1.40 2.64
N LYS A 54 10.66 -0.28 1.99
CA LYS A 54 11.11 0.95 2.65
C LYS A 54 9.95 1.85 3.09
N GLU A 55 8.71 1.52 2.72
CA GLU A 55 7.54 2.39 2.92
C GLU A 55 7.76 3.82 2.41
N GLN A 56 8.57 3.96 1.35
CA GLN A 56 8.99 5.24 0.79
C GLN A 56 8.47 5.37 -0.63
N ILE A 57 7.44 6.20 -0.77
CA ILE A 57 6.83 6.57 -2.05
C ILE A 57 6.87 8.11 -2.18
N SER A 58 7.32 8.59 -3.33
CA SER A 58 7.29 10.03 -3.62
C SER A 58 5.85 10.51 -3.79
N THR A 59 5.56 11.76 -3.44
CA THR A 59 4.21 12.34 -3.58
C THR A 59 3.62 12.17 -4.99
N PRO A 60 4.36 12.40 -6.10
CA PRO A 60 3.83 12.19 -7.44
C PRO A 60 3.47 10.73 -7.73
N LEU A 61 4.29 9.78 -7.27
CA LEU A 61 4.04 8.37 -7.50
C LEU A 61 2.88 7.86 -6.62
N ARG A 62 2.73 8.39 -5.41
CA ARG A 62 1.58 8.12 -4.54
C ARG A 62 0.27 8.55 -5.20
N SER A 63 0.21 9.75 -5.80
CA SER A 63 -0.98 10.20 -6.51
C SER A 63 -1.31 9.27 -7.69
N ARG A 64 -0.29 8.88 -8.47
CA ARG A 64 -0.46 7.96 -9.58
C ARG A 64 -0.90 6.55 -9.13
N MET A 65 -0.37 6.06 -8.02
CA MET A 65 -0.81 4.80 -7.40
C MET A 65 -2.27 4.88 -6.93
N ALA A 66 -2.67 6.00 -6.34
CA ALA A 66 -4.04 6.23 -5.87
C ALA A 66 -5.03 6.18 -7.04
N GLU A 67 -4.70 6.84 -8.15
CA GLU A 67 -5.48 6.82 -9.39
C GLU A 67 -5.59 5.41 -9.98
N ILE A 68 -4.46 4.72 -10.16
CA ILE A 68 -4.42 3.37 -10.77
C ILE A 68 -5.13 2.33 -9.90
N TYR A 69 -4.93 2.37 -8.58
CA TYR A 69 -5.55 1.39 -7.67
C TYR A 69 -7.02 1.74 -7.38
N GLY A 70 -7.48 2.92 -7.78
CA GLY A 70 -8.81 3.44 -7.46
C GLY A 70 -9.02 3.60 -5.96
N TYR A 71 -8.02 4.12 -5.24
CA TYR A 71 -8.10 4.36 -3.79
C TYR A 71 -7.70 5.78 -3.40
N PRO A 72 -8.21 6.28 -2.26
CA PRO A 72 -7.71 7.51 -1.66
C PRO A 72 -6.20 7.38 -1.39
N ALA A 73 -5.44 8.42 -1.73
CA ALA A 73 -4.01 8.48 -1.43
C ALA A 73 -3.71 8.32 0.09
N ALA A 74 -4.71 8.55 0.95
CA ALA A 74 -4.65 8.30 2.38
C ALA A 74 -4.36 6.82 2.72
N LEU A 75 -4.90 5.86 1.96
CA LEU A 75 -4.66 4.43 2.19
C LEU A 75 -3.26 3.99 1.76
N LEU A 76 -2.54 4.79 0.98
CA LEU A 76 -1.15 4.52 0.61
C LEU A 76 -0.15 5.00 1.66
N VAL A 77 -0.64 5.47 2.82
CA VAL A 77 0.19 5.84 3.96
C VAL A 77 -0.23 4.98 5.14
N CYS A 78 0.74 4.36 5.81
CA CYS A 78 0.46 3.59 7.00
C CYS A 78 -0.19 4.50 8.08
N PRO A 79 -1.36 4.15 8.62
CA PRO A 79 -2.09 4.98 9.58
C PRO A 79 -1.26 5.25 10.83
N SER A 80 -1.39 6.45 11.41
CA SER A 80 -0.63 6.88 12.58
C SER A 80 -0.85 5.99 13.80
N TRP A 81 -2.07 5.51 14.03
CA TRP A 81 -2.41 4.60 15.14
C TRP A 81 -1.71 3.24 15.06
N MET A 82 -1.21 2.89 13.88
CA MET A 82 -0.48 1.64 13.61
C MET A 82 1.02 1.82 13.76
N GLN A 83 1.53 3.05 13.59
CA GLN A 83 2.91 3.44 13.90
C GLN A 83 3.19 3.42 15.42
N SER A 84 2.15 3.53 16.25
CA SER A 84 2.23 3.54 17.71
C SER A 84 2.41 2.16 18.38
N ARG A 85 2.44 1.04 17.63
CA ARG A 85 2.58 -0.32 18.22
C ARG A 85 4.02 -0.81 18.40
N THR A 86 4.99 0.09 18.34
CA THR A 86 6.39 -0.15 18.73
C THR A 86 6.80 0.83 19.84
N ALA A 87 6.18 0.68 21.01
CA ALA A 87 6.67 1.22 22.28
C ALA A 87 6.54 0.13 23.34
#